data_AF-C6RC28-F1
#
_entry.id   AF-C6RC28-F1
#
_cell.length_a   1.000
_cell.length_b   1.000
_cell.length_c   1.000
_cell.angle_alpha   90.00
_cell.angle_beta   90.00
_cell.angle_gamma   90.00
#
_symmetry.space_group_name_H-M   'P 1'
#
loop_
_entity.id
_entity.type
_entity.pdbx_description
1 polymer ?
#
loop_
_entity_poly.entity_id
_entity_poly.type
_entity_poly.pdbx_seq_one_letter_code
_entity_poly.pdbx_strand_id
1 'polypeptide(L)'
;MRMYSEKTKHMTPAQQAAQDVRAEDDKRNGHFEATEHTDVPLSPFMTRLMAEELPMLDSSSRARVYELLREYDGPTIESQEELPEEIRALMDL
;
A
#
# COMPACT_ATOMS: atom_id res chain seq x y z
N MET A 1 12.95 -24.27 8.57
CA MET A 1 13.50 -23.80 7.26
C MET A 1 12.34 -23.77 6.27
N ARG A 2 12.08 -22.62 5.63
CA ARG A 2 10.83 -22.27 4.90
C ARG A 2 10.32 -23.35 3.94
N MET A 3 9.12 -23.84 4.23
CA MET A 3 8.21 -24.52 3.32
C MET A 3 7.44 -23.48 2.51
N TYR A 4 7.91 -23.12 1.30
CA TYR A 4 7.05 -22.51 0.29
C TYR A 4 7.46 -22.93 -1.13
N SER A 5 6.50 -23.60 -1.78
CA SER A 5 6.27 -23.71 -3.23
C SER A 5 7.18 -24.60 -4.07
N GLU A 6 6.87 -25.90 -4.10
CA GLU A 6 7.25 -26.82 -5.18
C GLU A 6 6.39 -26.65 -6.46
N LYS A 7 5.54 -25.63 -6.56
CA LYS A 7 4.55 -25.49 -7.66
C LYS A 7 5.05 -24.77 -8.92
N THR A 8 6.24 -24.17 -8.90
CA THR A 8 6.76 -23.39 -10.04
C THR A 8 7.69 -24.15 -10.96
N LYS A 9 8.06 -25.41 -10.64
CA LYS A 9 9.06 -26.19 -11.39
C LYS A 9 8.66 -26.58 -12.82
N HIS A 10 7.41 -26.37 -13.25
CA HIS A 10 6.90 -26.81 -14.56
C HIS A 10 6.03 -25.77 -15.30
N MET A 11 6.15 -24.49 -14.99
CA MET A 11 5.39 -23.47 -15.71
C MET A 11 6.10 -23.04 -16.99
N THR A 12 5.33 -22.87 -18.06
CA THR A 12 5.83 -22.24 -19.28
C THR A 12 6.00 -20.73 -19.05
N PRO A 13 6.87 -20.05 -19.81
CA PRO A 13 7.07 -18.60 -19.67
C PRO A 13 5.76 -17.79 -19.75
N ALA A 14 4.80 -18.22 -20.58
CA ALA A 14 3.50 -17.57 -20.70
C ALA A 14 2.61 -17.76 -19.45
N GLN A 15 2.67 -18.92 -18.80
CA GLN A 15 1.94 -19.17 -17.56
C GLN A 15 2.52 -18.37 -16.40
N GLN A 16 3.86 -18.22 -16.36
CA GLN A 16 4.55 -17.44 -15.34
C GLN A 16 4.18 -15.97 -15.43
N ALA A 17 4.25 -15.38 -16.63
CA ALA A 17 3.81 -14.01 -16.88
C ALA A 17 2.33 -13.78 -16.48
N ALA A 18 1.45 -14.74 -16.79
CA ALA A 18 0.03 -14.64 -16.41
C ALA A 18 -0.21 -14.76 -14.89
N GLN A 19 0.68 -15.42 -14.14
CA GLN A 19 0.61 -15.44 -12.67
C GLN A 19 1.15 -14.13 -12.07
N ASP A 20 2.23 -13.59 -12.64
CA ASP A 20 2.80 -12.31 -12.18
C ASP A 20 1.78 -11.18 -12.36
N VAL A 21 1.11 -11.10 -13.51
CA VAL A 21 0.03 -10.12 -13.75
C VAL A 21 -1.11 -10.25 -12.75
N ARG A 22 -1.54 -11.49 -12.42
CA ARG A 22 -2.57 -11.70 -11.40
C ARG A 22 -2.10 -11.29 -10.00
N ALA A 23 -0.85 -11.59 -9.66
CA ALA A 23 -0.29 -11.19 -8.38
C ALA A 23 -0.15 -9.67 -8.25
N GLU A 24 0.15 -8.97 -9.36
CA GLU A 24 0.15 -7.50 -9.41
C GLU A 24 -1.27 -6.92 -9.30
N ASP A 25 -2.25 -7.54 -9.97
CA ASP A 25 -3.65 -7.15 -9.87
C ASP A 25 -4.20 -7.35 -8.45
N ASP A 26 -3.93 -8.50 -7.83
CA ASP A 26 -4.28 -8.77 -6.42
C ASP A 26 -3.61 -7.78 -5.46
N LYS A 27 -2.38 -7.32 -5.76
CA LYS A 27 -1.75 -6.25 -4.96
C LYS A 27 -2.48 -4.92 -5.13
N ARG A 28 -3.12 -4.62 -6.25
CA ARG A 28 -3.84 -3.35 -6.43
C ARG A 28 -5.27 -3.45 -5.93
N ASN A 29 -5.96 -4.53 -6.31
CA ASN A 29 -7.41 -4.71 -6.20
C ASN A 29 -7.82 -5.82 -5.23
N GLY A 30 -6.86 -6.55 -4.66
CA GLY A 30 -7.14 -7.61 -3.70
C GLY A 30 -7.72 -7.07 -2.40
N HIS A 31 -8.43 -7.94 -1.71
CA HIS A 31 -9.06 -7.65 -0.43
C HIS A 31 -8.10 -7.99 0.72
N PHE A 32 -7.85 -7.03 1.60
CA PHE A 32 -6.91 -7.18 2.72
C PHE A 32 -7.60 -6.78 4.03
N GLU A 33 -7.95 -7.78 4.83
CA GLU A 33 -8.63 -7.63 6.13
C GLU A 33 -7.97 -6.59 7.06
N ALA A 34 -6.64 -6.48 7.03
CA ALA A 34 -5.88 -5.52 7.84
C ALA A 34 -6.16 -4.04 7.48
N THR A 35 -6.77 -3.77 6.33
CA THR A 35 -7.13 -2.42 5.87
C THR A 35 -8.58 -2.05 6.16
N GLU A 36 -9.40 -3.00 6.63
CA GLU A 36 -10.83 -2.79 6.86
C GLU A 36 -11.16 -2.18 8.22
N HIS A 37 -10.18 -2.15 9.12
CA HIS A 37 -10.32 -1.67 10.49
C HIS A 37 -9.28 -0.59 10.80
N THR A 38 -9.18 0.40 9.92
CA THR A 38 -8.28 1.55 10.11
C THR A 38 -9.09 2.84 10.18
N ASP A 39 -8.87 3.65 11.22
CA ASP A 39 -9.55 4.96 11.41
C ASP A 39 -8.91 6.08 10.55
N VAL A 40 -8.25 5.75 9.45
CA VAL A 40 -7.59 6.73 8.55
C VAL A 40 -8.38 6.89 7.25
N PRO A 41 -8.43 8.09 6.67
CA PRO A 41 -9.21 8.38 5.46
C PRO A 41 -8.49 7.92 4.18
N LEU A 42 -8.03 6.68 4.15
CA LEU A 42 -7.26 6.08 3.06
C LEU A 42 -7.99 4.86 2.48
N SER A 43 -7.94 4.70 1.16
CA SER A 43 -8.39 3.46 0.52
C SER A 43 -7.50 2.27 0.92
N PRO A 44 -7.96 1.01 0.80
CA PRO A 44 -7.13 -0.18 1.07
C PRO A 44 -5.80 -0.22 0.32
N PHE A 45 -5.75 0.35 -0.89
CA PHE A 45 -4.52 0.50 -1.66
C PHE A 45 -3.59 1.53 -1.01
N MET A 46 -4.10 2.73 -0.74
CA MET A 46 -3.32 3.80 -0.11
C MET A 46 -2.85 3.42 1.29
N THR A 47 -3.68 2.75 2.10
CA THR A 47 -3.29 2.24 3.43
C THR A 47 -2.08 1.32 3.35
N ARG A 48 -2.00 0.44 2.34
CA ARG A 48 -0.85 -0.45 2.17
C ARG A 48 0.38 0.27 1.65
N LEU A 49 0.22 1.16 0.67
CA LEU A 49 1.30 2.04 0.21
C LEU A 49 1.92 2.81 1.39
N MET A 50 1.08 3.47 2.19
CA MET A 50 1.53 4.23 3.36
C MET A 50 2.19 3.31 4.40
N ALA A 51 1.66 2.11 4.64
CA ALA A 51 2.27 1.15 5.56
C ALA A 51 3.66 0.67 5.11
N GLU A 52 3.91 0.60 3.79
CA GLU A 52 5.21 0.25 3.22
C GLU A 52 6.22 1.42 3.28
N GLU A 53 5.76 2.66 3.05
CA GLU A 53 6.62 3.84 2.97
C GLU A 53 6.91 4.50 4.34
N LEU A 54 5.93 4.57 5.26
CA LEU A 54 6.08 5.24 6.56
C LEU A 54 7.27 4.74 7.42
N PRO A 55 7.67 3.45 7.40
CA PRO A 55 8.87 2.98 8.07
C PRO A 55 10.18 3.59 7.56
N MET A 56 10.22 4.07 6.32
CA MET A 56 11.42 4.69 5.72
C MET A 56 11.61 6.14 6.18
N LEU A 57 10.53 6.80 6.62
CA LEU A 57 10.58 8.15 7.16
C LEU A 57 11.25 8.19 8.55
N ASP A 58 11.89 9.32 8.85
CA ASP A 58 12.33 9.60 10.21
C ASP A 58 11.12 9.73 11.16
N SER A 59 11.39 9.64 12.46
CA SER A 59 10.33 9.62 13.46
C SER A 59 9.49 10.88 13.50
N SER A 60 10.07 12.05 13.19
CA SER A 60 9.34 13.33 13.20
C SER A 60 8.43 13.45 11.99
N SER A 61 8.93 13.13 10.80
CA SER A 61 8.14 13.13 9.56
C SER A 61 6.98 12.13 9.63
N ARG A 62 7.23 10.91 10.12
CA ARG A 62 6.16 9.90 10.31
C ARG A 62 5.08 10.37 11.29
N ALA A 63 5.47 11.00 12.41
CA ALA A 63 4.51 11.55 13.37
C ALA A 63 3.64 12.64 12.72
N ARG A 64 4.26 13.52 11.92
CA ARG A 64 3.55 14.58 11.21
C ARG A 64 2.55 14.03 10.18
N VAL A 65 2.92 12.98 9.43
CA VAL A 65 2.00 12.32 8.50
C VAL A 65 0.77 11.76 9.23
N TYR A 66 0.94 11.09 10.37
CA TYR A 66 -0.20 10.57 11.13
C TYR A 66 -1.11 11.68 11.68
N GLU A 67 -0.54 12.80 12.13
CA GLU A 67 -1.31 13.98 12.55
C GLU A 67 -2.14 14.53 11.39
N LEU A 68 -1.52 14.76 10.24
CA LEU A 68 -2.19 15.27 9.05
C LEU A 68 -3.32 14.35 8.55
N LEU A 69 -3.09 13.03 8.54
CA LEU A 69 -4.13 12.07 8.18
C LEU A 69 -5.29 12.05 9.18
N ARG A 70 -5.00 12.27 10.46
CA ARG A 70 -6.02 12.29 11.52
C ARG A 70 -6.87 13.56 11.49
N GLU A 71 -6.27 14.69 11.10
CA GLU A 71 -6.95 15.99 10.97
C GLU A 71 -7.65 16.18 9.62
N TYR A 72 -7.48 15.23 8.69
CA TYR A 72 -8.06 15.31 7.37
C TYR A 72 -9.56 14.99 7.39
N ASP A 73 -10.38 16.02 7.17
CA ASP A 73 -11.86 15.95 7.12
C ASP A 73 -12.42 15.73 5.69
N GLY A 74 -11.58 15.36 4.72
CA GLY A 74 -11.98 15.19 3.32
C GLY A 74 -12.51 13.78 2.98
N PRO A 75 -12.80 13.53 1.68
CA PRO A 75 -13.21 12.21 1.21
C PRO A 75 -12.07 11.18 1.33
N THR A 76 -12.38 9.89 1.28
CA THR A 76 -11.36 8.83 1.23
C THR A 76 -10.35 9.10 0.12
N ILE A 77 -9.07 9.12 0.48
CA ILE A 77 -7.95 9.31 -0.43
C ILE A 77 -7.70 8.00 -1.18
N GLU A 78 -7.94 8.01 -2.49
CA GLU A 78 -7.82 6.83 -3.36
C GLU A 78 -6.50 6.80 -4.13
N SER A 79 -5.81 7.94 -4.25
CA SER A 79 -4.57 8.08 -5.03
C SER A 79 -3.52 8.94 -4.32
N GLN A 80 -2.27 8.88 -4.79
CA GLN A 80 -1.18 9.70 -4.25
C GLN A 80 -1.44 11.20 -4.49
N GLU A 81 -2.05 11.58 -5.61
CA GLU A 81 -2.33 12.98 -5.98
C GLU A 81 -3.34 13.65 -5.03
N GLU A 82 -4.21 12.86 -4.41
CA GLU A 82 -5.22 13.31 -3.45
C GLU A 82 -4.66 13.53 -2.04
N LEU A 83 -3.43 13.09 -1.77
CA LEU A 83 -2.78 13.33 -0.48
C LEU A 83 -2.59 14.84 -0.24
N PRO A 84 -2.79 15.31 1.01
CA PRO A 84 -2.37 16.63 1.43
C PRO A 84 -0.95 16.94 0.96
N GLU A 85 -0.73 18.15 0.44
CA GLU A 85 0.54 18.57 -0.15
C GLU A 85 1.73 18.36 0.80
N GLU A 86 1.53 18.61 2.10
CA GLU A 86 2.55 18.39 3.12
C GLU A 86 2.92 16.90 3.26
N ILE A 87 1.96 15.97 3.16
CA ILE A 87 2.25 14.53 3.19
C ILE A 87 3.07 14.12 1.96
N ARG A 88 2.69 14.59 0.77
CA ARG A 88 3.43 14.30 -0.47
C ARG A 88 4.87 14.79 -0.40
N ALA A 89 5.08 16.01 0.12
CA ALA A 89 6.42 16.56 0.29
C ALA A 89 7.26 15.79 1.31
N LEU A 90 6.67 15.33 2.42
CA LEU A 90 7.37 14.51 3.42
C LEU A 90 7.75 13.13 2.89
N MET A 91 6.98 12.60 1.94
CA MET A 91 7.16 11.26 1.37
C MET A 91 7.89 11.24 0.03
N ASP A 92 8.21 12.40 -0.55
CA ASP A 92 8.84 12.53 -1.88
C ASP A 92 8.04 11.82 -3.01
N LEU A 93 6.71 12.00 -3.00
CA LEU A 93 5.74 11.39 -3.92
C LEU A 93 5.28 12.33 -5.04
#